data_AF-A0A2T1AI74-F1
#
_entry.id   AF-A0A2T1AI74-F1
#
_cell.length_a   1.000
_cell.length_b   1.000
_cell.length_c   1.000
_cell.angle_alpha   90.00
_cell.angle_beta   90.00
_cell.angle_gamma   90.00
#
_symmetry.space_group_name_H-M   'P 1'
#
loop_
_entity.id
_entity.type
_entity.pdbx_description
1 polymer ?
#
loop_
_entity_poly.entity_id
_entity_poly.type
_entity_poly.pdbx_seq_one_letter_code
_entity_poly.pdbx_strand_id
1 'polypeptide(L)'
;MSEDNLTPPKAFVSYSWSSPEHEHRVLDLARDLRESGVDVILDKWDLREGQEASAFMEQMVTDDSITKVIIVSDRSYQEKSDNRSGGAGTEAQIISPKLYAGEDEGKFVALVFERDEQGRACLPAYYTSRIFIDFTDAARATDSFEQLVRWVFNKPLHKKPKIGRAPAYLDAEKGGVTIGTGAAYRRALDAVQNSRPHAFAATQEYLTSFTDKLPAFRINVDTDLDSEEIIENYRSFLPYRNEVIGLVRAIARAEPDPRYGDALHEFLERFLPLFHPSPDMGQYREKDFDNYKFFAHELLLYLCTIAVVDKRPDLLEALLERPYYDRERSERGGLALESYEIFAHFDRLLERRNKALGLNRSSLQADMLQERASGSGFRFEQLQQTDLILYLRLALVAPSSFCRWRPITLFLLRRSQSPFEVFVRAQSKKELARLLPMLGLESREPLDTLIEGYADNSVTAPSYDQGWRRLDVAQFIGYAELGSRP
;
A
#
# COMPACT_ATOMS: atom_id res chain seq x y z
N MET A 1 -3.88 -21.56 12.27
CA MET A 1 -3.96 -22.00 10.87
C MET A 1 -3.97 -23.51 10.93
N SER A 2 -5.10 -24.13 10.59
CA SER A 2 -5.27 -25.58 10.61
C SER A 2 -4.33 -26.22 9.59
N GLU A 3 -3.54 -27.20 10.04
CA GLU A 3 -2.84 -28.13 9.18
C GLU A 3 -3.88 -29.00 8.47
N ASP A 4 -4.20 -28.68 7.22
CA ASP A 4 -4.93 -29.60 6.36
C ASP A 4 -4.01 -30.78 6.06
N ASN A 5 -4.35 -31.96 6.58
CA ASN A 5 -3.81 -33.24 6.14
C ASN A 5 -4.08 -33.39 4.64
N LEU A 6 -3.07 -33.11 3.81
CA LEU A 6 -3.21 -33.10 2.36
C LEU A 6 -3.17 -34.53 1.81
N THR A 7 -4.31 -35.21 1.79
CA THR A 7 -4.46 -36.45 1.01
C THR A 7 -4.13 -36.13 -0.45
N PRO A 8 -3.24 -36.88 -1.13
CA PRO A 8 -2.89 -36.60 -2.52
C PRO A 8 -4.13 -36.70 -3.42
N PRO A 9 -4.32 -35.79 -4.39
CA PRO A 9 -5.45 -35.85 -5.31
C PRO A 9 -5.34 -37.10 -6.17
N LYS A 10 -6.45 -37.83 -6.32
CA LYS A 10 -6.52 -38.97 -7.23
C LYS A 10 -6.95 -38.54 -8.64
N ALA A 11 -6.19 -38.99 -9.63
CA ALA A 11 -6.44 -38.70 -11.03
C ALA A 11 -6.51 -39.99 -11.86
N PHE A 12 -7.59 -40.20 -12.60
CA PHE A 12 -7.74 -41.30 -13.56
C PHE A 12 -7.23 -40.88 -14.93
N VAL A 13 -6.44 -41.72 -15.61
CA VAL A 13 -5.94 -41.45 -16.95
C VAL A 13 -6.65 -42.33 -17.98
N SER A 14 -7.46 -41.71 -18.82
CA SER A 14 -8.19 -42.31 -19.95
C SER A 14 -7.39 -42.09 -21.23
N TYR A 15 -7.05 -43.15 -21.96
CA TYR A 15 -6.27 -43.05 -23.19
C TYR A 15 -6.52 -44.27 -24.10
N SER A 16 -6.15 -44.18 -25.38
CA SER A 16 -6.25 -45.32 -26.30
C SER A 16 -4.92 -46.02 -26.49
N TRP A 17 -4.97 -47.34 -26.66
CA TRP A 17 -3.81 -48.14 -27.08
C TRP A 17 -3.60 -47.96 -28.59
N SER A 18 -3.02 -46.82 -28.96
CA SER A 18 -2.83 -46.40 -30.35
C SER A 18 -1.54 -46.96 -30.95
N SER A 19 -0.43 -46.86 -30.21
CA SER A 19 0.87 -47.42 -30.57
C SER A 19 1.73 -47.67 -29.31
N PRO A 20 2.76 -48.53 -29.38
CA PRO A 20 3.68 -48.75 -28.26
C PRO A 20 4.36 -47.46 -27.77
N GLU A 21 4.68 -46.55 -28.68
CA GLU A 21 5.28 -45.24 -28.37
C GLU A 21 4.30 -44.34 -27.62
N HIS A 22 3.02 -44.32 -28.03
CA HIS A 22 1.97 -43.59 -27.33
C HIS A 22 1.76 -44.16 -25.91
N GLU A 23 1.66 -45.49 -25.80
CA GLU A 23 1.52 -46.16 -24.50
C GLU A 23 2.69 -45.84 -23.55
N HIS A 24 3.93 -45.85 -24.06
CA HIS A 24 5.11 -45.48 -23.27
C HIS A 24 5.05 -44.03 -22.82
N ARG A 25 4.67 -43.12 -23.72
CA ARG A 25 4.54 -41.69 -23.42
C ARG A 25 3.47 -41.40 -22.37
N VAL A 26 2.34 -42.11 -22.40
CA VAL A 26 1.30 -42.02 -21.35
C VAL A 26 1.80 -42.56 -20.02
N LEU A 27 2.55 -43.67 -20.03
CA LEU A 27 3.13 -44.26 -18.83
C LEU A 27 4.14 -43.31 -18.16
N ASP A 28 4.98 -42.64 -18.94
CA ASP A 28 5.93 -41.65 -18.44
C ASP A 28 5.20 -40.43 -17.85
N LEU A 29 4.18 -39.90 -18.52
CA LEU A 29 3.32 -38.84 -17.97
C LEU A 29 2.70 -39.26 -16.62
N ALA A 30 2.20 -40.48 -16.54
CA ALA A 30 1.62 -41.01 -15.30
C ALA A 30 2.65 -41.13 -14.17
N ARG A 31 3.90 -41.50 -14.48
CA ARG A 31 5.00 -41.53 -13.50
C ARG A 31 5.33 -40.13 -13.01
N ASP A 32 5.49 -39.18 -13.91
CA ASP A 32 5.82 -37.79 -13.57
C ASP A 32 4.74 -37.15 -12.67
N LEU A 33 3.47 -37.47 -12.94
CA LEU A 33 2.34 -37.05 -12.08
C LEU A 33 2.43 -37.65 -10.68
N ARG A 34 2.78 -38.94 -10.56
CA ARG A 34 2.99 -39.59 -9.25
C ARG A 34 4.16 -38.98 -8.49
N GLU A 35 5.27 -38.70 -9.16
CA GLU A 35 6.41 -37.99 -8.57
C GLU A 35 6.03 -36.57 -8.11
N SER A 36 5.05 -35.96 -8.79
CA SER A 36 4.48 -34.65 -8.44
C SER A 36 3.39 -34.70 -7.36
N GLY A 37 3.19 -35.85 -6.69
CA GLY A 37 2.27 -36.00 -5.57
C GLY A 37 0.80 -36.24 -5.93
N VAL A 38 0.53 -36.71 -7.15
CA VAL A 38 -0.80 -37.13 -7.62
C VAL A 38 -0.93 -38.65 -7.50
N ASP A 39 -2.03 -39.16 -6.96
CA ASP A 39 -2.31 -40.60 -6.96
C ASP A 39 -2.98 -41.01 -8.28
N VAL A 40 -2.18 -41.49 -9.22
CA VAL A 40 -2.64 -41.79 -10.58
C VAL A 40 -3.20 -43.21 -10.67
N ILE A 41 -4.42 -43.32 -11.20
CA ILE A 41 -5.08 -44.58 -11.56
C ILE A 41 -4.91 -44.82 -13.06
N LEU A 42 -4.27 -45.93 -13.41
CA LEU A 42 -3.91 -46.29 -14.78
C LEU A 42 -4.15 -47.79 -15.00
N ASP A 43 -4.72 -48.16 -16.14
CA ASP A 43 -4.99 -49.55 -16.51
C ASP A 43 -3.75 -50.47 -16.37
N LYS A 44 -2.57 -50.01 -16.79
CA LYS A 44 -1.30 -50.76 -16.70
C LYS A 44 -0.84 -51.07 -15.27
N TRP A 45 -1.36 -50.37 -14.26
CA TRP A 45 -1.01 -50.57 -12.85
C TRP A 45 -2.15 -51.20 -12.05
N ASP A 46 -3.39 -50.82 -12.36
CA ASP A 46 -4.55 -51.09 -11.52
C ASP A 46 -5.48 -52.15 -12.11
N LEU A 47 -5.38 -52.46 -13.42
CA LEU A 47 -6.15 -53.53 -14.07
C LEU A 47 -5.35 -54.84 -14.09
N ARG A 48 -5.89 -55.91 -13.50
CA ARG A 48 -5.30 -57.26 -13.44
C ARG A 48 -6.05 -58.25 -14.33
N GLU A 49 -5.39 -59.33 -14.71
CA GLU A 49 -5.99 -60.39 -15.52
C GLU A 49 -7.24 -60.98 -14.83
N GLY A 50 -8.36 -61.02 -15.56
CA GLY A 50 -9.66 -61.50 -15.07
C GLY A 50 -10.59 -60.42 -14.51
N GLN A 51 -10.16 -59.16 -14.42
CA GLN A 51 -11.04 -58.04 -14.11
C GLN A 51 -11.81 -57.56 -15.36
N GLU A 52 -13.03 -57.05 -15.16
CA GLU A 52 -13.83 -56.50 -16.25
C GLU A 52 -13.41 -55.06 -16.57
N ALA A 53 -12.87 -54.86 -17.78
CA ALA A 53 -12.44 -53.54 -18.27
C ALA A 53 -13.58 -52.51 -18.21
N SER A 54 -14.83 -52.90 -18.47
CA SER A 54 -15.99 -52.00 -18.39
C SER A 54 -16.20 -51.44 -16.98
N ALA A 55 -16.09 -52.29 -15.94
CA ALA A 55 -16.21 -51.86 -14.54
C ALA A 55 -15.05 -50.93 -14.14
N PHE A 56 -13.84 -51.18 -14.64
CA PHE A 56 -12.69 -50.31 -14.43
C PHE A 56 -12.91 -48.92 -15.05
N MET A 57 -13.52 -48.83 -16.23
CA MET A 57 -13.80 -47.53 -16.85
C MET A 57 -14.93 -46.78 -16.13
N GLU A 58 -15.94 -47.48 -15.61
CA GLU A 58 -17.01 -46.84 -14.84
C GLU A 58 -16.51 -46.19 -13.54
N GLN A 59 -15.44 -46.72 -12.95
CA GLN A 59 -14.90 -46.20 -11.68
C GLN A 59 -14.51 -44.71 -11.77
N MET A 60 -14.06 -44.22 -12.93
CA MET A 60 -13.66 -42.81 -13.11
C MET A 60 -14.79 -41.83 -12.77
N VAL A 61 -16.04 -42.30 -12.80
CA VAL A 61 -17.23 -41.53 -12.50
C VAL A 61 -18.06 -42.05 -11.33
N THR A 62 -17.92 -43.31 -10.92
CA THR A 62 -18.64 -43.90 -9.77
C THR A 62 -17.84 -43.86 -8.47
N ASP A 63 -16.50 -43.76 -8.54
CA ASP A 63 -15.66 -43.56 -7.37
C ASP A 63 -15.50 -42.07 -7.05
N ASP A 64 -16.10 -41.64 -5.95
CA ASP A 64 -16.04 -40.27 -5.44
C ASP A 64 -14.64 -39.85 -4.99
N SER A 65 -13.74 -40.81 -4.71
CA SER A 65 -12.35 -40.52 -4.37
C SER A 65 -11.55 -40.04 -5.59
N ILE A 66 -12.00 -40.32 -6.81
CA ILE A 66 -11.39 -39.84 -8.05
C ILE A 66 -11.84 -38.41 -8.32
N THR A 67 -10.97 -37.48 -7.96
CA THR A 67 -11.24 -36.04 -8.08
C THR A 67 -11.03 -35.49 -9.49
N LYS A 68 -10.22 -36.19 -10.32
CA LYS A 68 -9.77 -35.71 -11.64
C LYS A 68 -9.73 -36.86 -12.64
N VAL A 69 -10.06 -36.57 -13.90
CA VAL A 69 -10.01 -37.48 -15.04
C VAL A 69 -9.28 -36.78 -16.20
N ILE A 70 -8.17 -37.36 -16.61
CA ILE A 70 -7.29 -36.88 -17.68
C ILE A 70 -7.60 -37.70 -18.92
N ILE A 71 -8.03 -37.05 -20.00
CA ILE A 71 -8.35 -37.69 -21.28
C ILE A 71 -7.18 -37.42 -22.23
N VAL A 72 -6.35 -38.42 -22.50
CA VAL A 72 -5.25 -38.31 -23.46
C VAL A 72 -5.80 -38.58 -24.86
N SER A 73 -5.84 -37.52 -25.68
CA SER A 73 -6.45 -37.54 -26.99
C SER A 73 -5.40 -37.44 -28.09
N ASP A 74 -5.36 -38.47 -28.92
CA ASP A 74 -4.68 -38.51 -30.21
C ASP A 74 -5.70 -38.78 -31.34
N ARG A 75 -5.24 -38.98 -32.58
CA ARG A 75 -6.15 -39.26 -33.70
C ARG A 75 -6.95 -40.56 -33.49
N SER A 76 -6.31 -41.61 -32.98
CA SER A 76 -6.97 -42.90 -32.76
C SER A 76 -8.05 -42.80 -31.68
N TYR A 77 -7.77 -42.06 -30.61
CA TYR A 77 -8.71 -41.80 -29.52
C TYR A 77 -9.94 -41.05 -30.04
N GLN A 78 -9.71 -39.97 -30.80
CA GLN A 78 -10.79 -39.19 -31.42
C GLN A 78 -11.67 -40.08 -32.31
N GLU A 79 -11.08 -40.81 -33.26
CA GLU A 79 -11.81 -41.65 -34.20
C GLU A 79 -12.62 -42.75 -33.50
N LYS A 80 -12.03 -43.42 -32.51
CA LYS A 80 -12.70 -44.49 -31.75
C LYS A 80 -13.85 -43.95 -30.90
N SER A 81 -13.64 -42.80 -30.27
CA SER A 81 -14.65 -42.10 -29.47
C SER A 81 -15.83 -41.64 -30.33
N ASP A 82 -15.56 -40.96 -31.45
CA ASP A 82 -16.59 -40.41 -32.34
C ASP A 82 -17.40 -41.52 -33.02
N ASN A 83 -16.75 -42.63 -33.41
CA ASN A 83 -17.41 -43.80 -33.98
C ASN A 83 -17.98 -44.76 -32.93
N ARG A 84 -17.84 -44.47 -31.63
CA ARG A 84 -18.29 -45.30 -30.50
C ARG A 84 -17.84 -46.76 -30.61
N SER A 85 -16.56 -46.96 -30.90
CA SER A 85 -15.96 -48.28 -31.12
C SER A 85 -14.78 -48.54 -30.18
N GLY A 86 -14.64 -49.78 -29.68
CA GLY A 86 -13.61 -50.16 -28.71
C GLY A 86 -13.75 -49.46 -27.34
N GLY A 87 -12.68 -49.47 -26.55
CA GLY A 87 -12.65 -48.90 -25.18
C GLY A 87 -12.97 -47.40 -25.12
N ALA A 88 -12.41 -46.61 -26.03
CA ALA A 88 -12.71 -45.17 -26.13
C ALA A 88 -14.17 -44.87 -26.51
N GLY A 89 -14.86 -45.81 -27.19
CA GLY A 89 -16.30 -45.70 -27.46
C GLY A 89 -17.16 -45.90 -26.20
N THR A 90 -16.78 -46.85 -25.34
CA THR A 90 -17.41 -47.03 -24.02
C THR A 90 -17.17 -45.81 -23.13
N GLU A 91 -15.96 -45.26 -23.14
CA GLU A 91 -15.62 -44.00 -22.45
C GLU A 91 -16.49 -42.84 -22.91
N ALA A 92 -16.66 -42.67 -24.21
CA ALA A 92 -17.51 -41.62 -24.76
C ALA A 92 -18.96 -41.73 -24.26
N GLN A 93 -19.49 -42.95 -24.07
CA GLN A 93 -20.83 -43.16 -23.52
C GLN A 93 -20.94 -42.77 -22.03
N ILE A 94 -19.84 -42.88 -21.29
CA ILE A 94 -19.78 -42.59 -19.86
C ILE A 94 -19.50 -41.09 -19.61
N ILE A 95 -18.55 -40.51 -20.34
CA ILE A 95 -18.06 -39.14 -20.14
C ILE A 95 -19.00 -38.10 -20.77
N SER A 96 -19.53 -38.35 -21.98
CA SER A 96 -20.32 -37.36 -22.72
C SER A 96 -21.54 -36.86 -21.93
N PRO A 97 -22.38 -37.71 -21.32
CA PRO A 97 -23.54 -37.25 -20.57
C PRO A 97 -23.18 -36.31 -19.42
N LYS A 98 -22.10 -36.61 -18.67
CA LYS A 98 -21.63 -35.77 -17.55
C LYS A 98 -21.11 -34.43 -18.03
N LEU A 99 -20.36 -34.41 -19.15
CA LEU A 99 -19.85 -33.17 -19.74
C LEU A 99 -20.98 -32.27 -20.27
N TYR A 100 -22.03 -32.85 -20.86
CA TYR A 100 -23.19 -32.10 -21.37
C TYR A 100 -24.12 -31.60 -20.26
N ALA A 101 -24.26 -32.34 -19.15
CA ALA A 101 -25.05 -31.90 -18.00
C ALA A 101 -24.40 -30.72 -17.23
N GLY A 102 -23.10 -30.48 -17.44
CA GLY A 102 -22.36 -29.42 -16.74
C GLY A 102 -22.10 -29.73 -15.25
N GLU A 103 -22.34 -30.98 -14.84
CA GLU A 103 -22.21 -31.47 -13.46
C GLU A 103 -20.78 -31.93 -13.13
N ASP A 104 -19.80 -31.63 -13.99
CA ASP A 104 -18.47 -32.18 -13.85
C ASP A 104 -17.54 -31.35 -12.94
N GLU A 105 -17.92 -30.16 -12.49
CA GLU A 105 -17.13 -29.28 -11.59
C GLU A 105 -15.64 -29.14 -11.97
N GLY A 106 -15.29 -29.27 -13.26
CA GLY A 106 -13.89 -29.28 -13.71
C GLY A 106 -13.11 -30.56 -13.38
N LYS A 107 -13.79 -31.70 -13.30
CA LYS A 107 -13.25 -33.05 -13.11
C LYS A 107 -12.55 -33.58 -14.36
N PHE A 108 -12.96 -33.20 -15.56
CA PHE A 108 -12.36 -33.68 -16.82
C PHE A 108 -11.45 -32.65 -17.48
N VAL A 109 -10.28 -33.08 -17.98
CA VAL A 109 -9.43 -32.29 -18.88
C VAL A 109 -8.93 -33.15 -20.04
N ALA A 110 -8.96 -32.62 -21.26
CA ALA A 110 -8.33 -33.27 -22.40
C ALA A 110 -6.87 -32.80 -22.57
N LEU A 111 -5.98 -33.75 -22.84
CA LEU A 111 -4.60 -33.54 -23.26
C LEU A 111 -4.49 -33.85 -24.75
N VAL A 112 -3.98 -32.91 -25.54
CA VAL A 112 -3.84 -33.10 -26.98
C VAL A 112 -2.43 -33.58 -27.29
N PHE A 113 -2.30 -34.81 -27.77
CA PHE A 113 -1.02 -35.43 -28.10
C PHE A 113 -0.72 -35.39 -29.60
N GLU A 114 -1.73 -35.15 -30.42
CA GLU A 114 -1.63 -35.09 -31.88
C GLU A 114 -2.53 -33.98 -32.46
N ARG A 115 -2.10 -33.39 -33.58
CA ARG A 115 -2.89 -32.47 -34.40
C ARG A 115 -3.11 -33.08 -35.79
N ASP A 116 -4.24 -32.77 -36.40
CA ASP A 116 -4.56 -33.20 -37.76
C ASP A 116 -3.73 -32.45 -38.82
N GLU A 117 -3.88 -32.85 -40.07
CA GLU A 117 -3.17 -32.27 -41.22
C GLU A 117 -3.49 -30.78 -41.45
N GLN A 118 -4.57 -30.28 -40.86
CA GLN A 118 -5.00 -28.87 -40.91
C GLN A 118 -4.54 -28.09 -39.67
N GLY A 119 -3.75 -28.72 -38.79
CA GLY A 119 -3.23 -28.13 -37.55
C GLY A 119 -4.26 -28.06 -36.42
N ARG A 120 -5.42 -28.71 -36.54
CA ARG A 120 -6.47 -28.74 -35.50
C ARG A 120 -6.15 -29.82 -34.48
N ALA A 121 -6.47 -29.56 -33.22
CA ALA A 121 -6.29 -30.55 -32.14
C ALA A 121 -7.17 -31.78 -32.38
N CYS A 122 -6.58 -32.98 -32.29
CA CYS A 122 -7.34 -34.22 -32.38
C CYS A 122 -8.10 -34.44 -31.07
N LEU A 123 -9.36 -34.02 -31.02
CA LEU A 123 -10.23 -34.09 -29.84
C LEU A 123 -11.57 -34.74 -30.20
N PRO A 124 -12.19 -35.52 -29.30
CA PRO A 124 -13.54 -36.02 -29.50
C PRO A 124 -14.55 -34.91 -29.73
N ALA A 125 -15.57 -35.17 -30.55
CA ALA A 125 -16.60 -34.19 -30.89
C ALA A 125 -17.32 -33.60 -29.66
N TYR A 126 -17.44 -34.38 -28.57
CA TYR A 126 -18.06 -33.96 -27.32
C TYR A 126 -17.21 -32.95 -26.50
N TYR A 127 -15.93 -32.75 -26.82
CA TYR A 127 -15.00 -31.92 -26.04
C TYR A 127 -14.61 -30.60 -26.76
N THR A 128 -15.04 -30.39 -28.01
CA THR A 128 -14.57 -29.29 -28.89
C THR A 128 -14.72 -27.86 -28.32
N SER A 129 -15.67 -27.61 -27.40
CA SER A 129 -15.92 -26.27 -26.81
C SER A 129 -15.19 -26.01 -25.49
N ARG A 130 -14.46 -27.00 -24.94
CA ARG A 130 -13.77 -26.89 -23.64
C ARG A 130 -12.28 -26.61 -23.82
N ILE A 131 -11.69 -25.96 -22.82
CA ILE A 131 -10.25 -25.73 -22.77
C ILE A 131 -9.54 -27.08 -22.57
N PHE A 132 -8.48 -27.30 -23.35
CA PHE A 132 -7.59 -28.46 -23.29
C PHE A 132 -6.16 -28.02 -22.99
N ILE A 133 -5.29 -28.96 -22.64
CA ILE A 133 -3.86 -28.73 -22.46
C ILE A 133 -3.12 -29.36 -23.66
N ASP A 134 -2.26 -28.58 -24.30
CA ASP A 134 -1.59 -28.98 -25.53
C ASP A 134 -0.22 -29.59 -25.25
N PHE A 135 -0.04 -30.86 -25.59
CA PHE A 135 1.21 -31.61 -25.47
C PHE A 135 1.84 -31.89 -26.85
N THR A 136 1.38 -31.27 -27.93
CA THR A 136 1.92 -31.53 -29.27
C THR A 136 3.30 -30.91 -29.53
N ASP A 137 3.63 -29.82 -28.84
CA ASP A 137 4.92 -29.13 -28.97
C ASP A 137 5.90 -29.55 -27.86
N ALA A 138 6.98 -30.23 -28.25
CA ALA A 138 8.02 -30.66 -27.32
C ALA A 138 8.73 -29.50 -26.62
N ALA A 139 8.83 -28.32 -27.26
CA ALA A 139 9.45 -27.14 -26.65
C ALA A 139 8.63 -26.57 -25.48
N ARG A 140 7.32 -26.89 -25.42
CA ARG A 140 6.39 -26.42 -24.40
C ARG A 140 5.96 -27.52 -23.42
N ALA A 141 6.53 -28.71 -23.52
CA ALA A 141 6.14 -29.87 -22.72
C ALA A 141 6.19 -29.59 -21.21
N THR A 142 7.23 -28.86 -20.75
CA THR A 142 7.37 -28.47 -19.33
C THR A 142 6.24 -27.55 -18.86
N ASP A 143 5.88 -26.54 -19.66
CA ASP A 143 4.80 -25.60 -19.34
C ASP A 143 3.45 -26.31 -19.30
N SER A 144 3.20 -27.19 -20.27
CA SER A 144 1.99 -28.01 -20.35
C SER A 144 1.87 -28.99 -19.19
N PHE A 145 3.00 -29.56 -18.75
CA PHE A 145 3.05 -30.42 -17.56
C PHE A 145 2.77 -29.62 -16.28
N GLU A 146 3.36 -28.43 -16.11
CA GLU A 146 3.06 -27.57 -14.97
C GLU A 146 1.55 -27.19 -14.94
N GLN A 147 0.98 -26.87 -16.10
CA GLN A 147 -0.44 -26.57 -16.23
C GLN A 147 -1.32 -27.76 -15.79
N LEU A 148 -0.95 -28.98 -16.17
CA LEU A 148 -1.65 -30.20 -15.77
C LEU A 148 -1.59 -30.43 -14.26
N VAL A 149 -0.39 -30.37 -13.66
CA VAL A 149 -0.22 -30.53 -12.21
C VAL A 149 -1.06 -29.50 -11.45
N ARG A 150 -0.99 -28.23 -11.85
CA ARG A 150 -1.80 -27.15 -11.28
C ARG A 150 -3.30 -27.41 -11.36
N TRP A 151 -3.78 -27.94 -12.48
CA TRP A 151 -5.19 -28.30 -12.67
C TRP A 151 -5.61 -29.45 -11.73
N VAL A 152 -4.77 -30.48 -11.58
CA VAL A 152 -5.05 -31.60 -10.67
C VAL A 152 -5.22 -31.12 -9.22
N PHE A 153 -4.37 -30.19 -8.78
CA PHE A 153 -4.42 -29.60 -7.44
C PHE A 153 -5.46 -28.47 -7.26
N ASN A 154 -6.29 -28.15 -8.27
CA ASN A 154 -7.19 -26.99 -8.27
C ASN A 154 -6.48 -25.65 -7.97
N LYS A 155 -5.22 -25.49 -8.42
CA LYS A 155 -4.40 -24.30 -8.21
C LYS A 155 -4.19 -23.54 -9.54
N PRO A 156 -5.10 -22.63 -9.94
CA PRO A 156 -5.01 -21.95 -11.22
C PRO A 156 -3.70 -21.16 -11.39
N LEU A 157 -3.17 -21.13 -12.61
CA LEU A 157 -1.93 -20.40 -12.96
C LEU A 157 -2.05 -18.91 -12.63
N HIS A 158 -3.20 -18.31 -12.95
CA HIS A 158 -3.53 -16.93 -12.60
C HIS A 158 -4.59 -16.91 -11.51
N LYS A 159 -4.16 -16.69 -10.26
CA LYS A 159 -5.10 -16.38 -9.18
C LYS A 159 -5.60 -14.96 -9.36
N LYS A 160 -6.93 -14.77 -9.39
CA LYS A 160 -7.52 -13.43 -9.28
C LYS A 160 -6.92 -12.77 -8.03
N PRO A 161 -6.25 -11.59 -8.15
CA PRO A 161 -5.77 -10.89 -6.97
C PRO A 161 -6.96 -10.56 -6.09
N LYS A 162 -6.73 -10.43 -4.77
CA LYS A 162 -7.77 -9.91 -3.88
C LYS A 162 -8.24 -8.58 -4.44
N ILE A 163 -9.56 -8.42 -4.56
CA ILE A 163 -10.18 -7.16 -4.97
C ILE A 163 -9.67 -6.10 -3.97
N GLY A 164 -8.91 -5.13 -4.48
CA GLY A 164 -8.51 -3.98 -3.70
C GLY A 164 -9.75 -3.21 -3.25
N ARG A 165 -9.63 -2.42 -2.18
CA ARG A 165 -10.70 -1.51 -1.81
C ARG A 165 -11.02 -0.62 -3.02
N ALA A 166 -12.31 -0.40 -3.30
CA ALA A 166 -12.72 0.54 -4.32
C ALA A 166 -11.93 1.86 -4.13
N PRO A 167 -11.36 2.44 -5.18
CA PRO A 167 -10.72 3.74 -5.07
C PRO A 167 -11.68 4.73 -4.40
N ALA A 168 -11.21 5.43 -3.36
CA ALA A 168 -12.05 6.33 -2.57
C ALA A 168 -12.77 7.42 -3.40
N TYR A 169 -12.30 7.69 -4.63
CA TYR A 169 -12.95 8.63 -5.56
C TYR A 169 -14.21 8.06 -6.23
N LEU A 170 -14.46 6.74 -6.20
CA LEU A 170 -15.67 6.13 -6.77
C LEU A 170 -16.85 6.13 -5.78
N ASP A 171 -16.57 6.24 -4.48
CA ASP A 171 -17.59 6.49 -3.44
C ASP A 171 -18.02 7.99 -3.40
N ALA A 172 -17.57 8.79 -4.39
CA ALA A 172 -17.88 10.21 -4.54
C ALA A 172 -19.32 10.51 -4.98
N GLU A 173 -20.26 9.56 -4.83
CA GLU A 173 -21.68 9.92 -4.76
C GLU A 173 -22.03 10.62 -3.44
N LYS A 174 -21.09 10.70 -2.48
CA LYS A 174 -21.15 11.63 -1.35
C LYS A 174 -20.18 12.80 -1.53
N GLY A 175 -20.63 13.84 -2.24
CA GLY A 175 -20.31 15.27 -2.02
C GLY A 175 -18.86 15.75 -1.83
N GLY A 176 -17.82 14.93 -2.02
CA GLY A 176 -16.44 15.30 -1.71
C GLY A 176 -15.83 16.28 -2.73
N VAL A 177 -15.11 17.28 -2.23
CA VAL A 177 -14.38 18.26 -3.06
C VAL A 177 -13.35 17.54 -3.95
N THR A 178 -13.52 17.65 -5.26
CA THR A 178 -12.61 17.06 -6.26
C THR A 178 -11.89 18.15 -7.07
N ILE A 179 -10.56 18.27 -6.94
CA ILE A 179 -9.75 19.28 -7.64
C ILE A 179 -9.01 18.74 -8.88
N GLY A 180 -9.18 17.46 -9.22
CA GLY A 180 -8.70 16.91 -10.50
C GLY A 180 -7.18 16.97 -10.70
N THR A 181 -6.39 16.76 -9.64
CA THR A 181 -4.91 16.74 -9.68
C THR A 181 -4.32 15.40 -10.15
N GLY A 182 -5.12 14.33 -10.16
CA GLY A 182 -4.65 12.96 -10.39
C GLY A 182 -3.94 12.70 -11.73
N ALA A 183 -4.22 13.47 -12.79
CA ALA A 183 -3.50 13.34 -14.06
C ALA A 183 -2.08 13.94 -13.98
N ALA A 184 -1.95 15.15 -13.44
CA ALA A 184 -0.66 15.81 -13.22
C ALA A 184 0.19 15.04 -12.22
N TYR A 185 -0.43 14.55 -11.13
CA TYR A 185 0.21 13.67 -10.14
C TYR A 185 0.81 12.42 -10.79
N ARG A 186 0.01 11.65 -11.55
CA ARG A 186 0.50 10.41 -12.19
C ARG A 186 1.64 10.67 -13.18
N ARG A 187 1.58 11.78 -13.91
CA ARG A 187 2.65 12.20 -14.82
C ARG A 187 3.93 12.52 -14.05
N ALA A 188 3.84 13.31 -12.99
CA ALA A 188 4.99 13.66 -12.14
C ALA A 188 5.60 12.41 -11.49
N LEU A 189 4.76 11.54 -10.92
CA LEU A 189 5.19 10.30 -10.28
C LEU A 189 5.91 9.36 -11.24
N ASP A 190 5.33 9.09 -12.42
CA ASP A 190 5.95 8.26 -13.45
C ASP A 190 7.28 8.87 -13.93
N ALA A 191 7.31 10.18 -14.12
CA ALA A 191 8.50 10.87 -14.58
C ALA A 191 9.65 10.78 -13.57
N VAL A 192 9.37 10.96 -12.27
CA VAL A 192 10.36 10.81 -11.19
C VAL A 192 10.82 9.36 -11.07
N GLN A 193 9.89 8.39 -11.03
CA GLN A 193 10.23 6.97 -10.88
C GLN A 193 11.07 6.41 -12.03
N ASN A 194 10.81 6.88 -13.25
CA ASN A 194 11.53 6.44 -14.45
C ASN A 194 12.65 7.39 -14.87
N SER A 195 13.06 8.33 -14.00
CA SER A 195 14.16 9.28 -14.25
C SER A 195 14.05 10.02 -15.59
N ARG A 196 12.83 10.46 -15.95
CA ARG A 196 12.57 11.16 -17.21
C ARG A 196 13.18 12.58 -17.16
N PRO A 197 13.69 13.13 -18.28
CA PRO A 197 14.28 14.48 -18.29
C PRO A 197 13.35 15.61 -17.82
N HIS A 198 12.04 15.44 -17.98
CA HIS A 198 11.01 16.41 -17.59
C HIS A 198 10.41 16.15 -16.21
N ALA A 199 11.00 15.25 -15.39
CA ALA A 199 10.48 14.89 -14.06
C ALA A 199 10.33 16.08 -13.12
N PHE A 200 11.32 16.97 -13.10
CA PHE A 200 11.28 18.18 -12.28
C PHE A 200 10.16 19.13 -12.73
N ALA A 201 10.06 19.40 -14.04
CA ALA A 201 9.01 20.26 -14.59
C ALA A 201 7.60 19.70 -14.33
N ALA A 202 7.40 18.38 -14.51
CA ALA A 202 6.13 17.74 -14.22
C ALA A 202 5.77 17.81 -12.72
N THR A 203 6.77 17.71 -11.84
CA THR A 203 6.60 17.89 -10.40
C THR A 203 6.16 19.31 -10.06
N GLN A 204 6.82 20.34 -10.61
CA GLN A 204 6.42 21.74 -10.40
C GLN A 204 5.01 22.03 -10.94
N GLU A 205 4.66 21.50 -12.11
CA GLU A 205 3.31 21.61 -12.69
C GLU A 205 2.26 21.03 -11.74
N TYR A 206 2.51 19.84 -11.18
CA TYR A 206 1.61 19.22 -10.22
C TYR A 206 1.47 20.04 -8.93
N LEU A 207 2.58 20.44 -8.30
CA LEU A 207 2.56 21.19 -7.03
C LEU A 207 1.88 22.56 -7.18
N THR A 208 2.09 23.22 -8.31
CA THR A 208 1.42 24.48 -8.67
C THR A 208 -0.07 24.27 -8.88
N SER A 209 -0.45 23.31 -9.75
CA SER A 209 -1.86 23.02 -10.04
C SER A 209 -2.64 22.56 -8.79
N PHE A 210 -1.98 21.87 -7.87
CA PHE A 210 -2.54 21.45 -6.60
C PHE A 210 -2.90 22.66 -5.74
N THR A 211 -1.93 23.55 -5.51
CA THR A 211 -2.09 24.69 -4.59
C THR A 211 -3.07 25.72 -5.14
N ASP A 212 -3.10 25.93 -6.46
CA ASP A 212 -4.07 26.83 -7.11
C ASP A 212 -5.53 26.43 -6.89
N LYS A 213 -5.79 25.15 -6.65
CA LYS A 213 -7.14 24.62 -6.48
C LYS A 213 -7.54 24.40 -5.02
N LEU A 214 -6.62 24.61 -4.07
CA LEU A 214 -6.92 24.51 -2.64
C LEU A 214 -8.08 25.40 -2.16
N PRO A 215 -8.34 26.60 -2.71
CA PRO A 215 -9.50 27.41 -2.29
C PRO A 215 -10.85 26.69 -2.36
N ALA A 216 -10.97 25.62 -3.17
CA ALA A 216 -12.17 24.79 -3.26
C ALA A 216 -12.53 24.05 -1.95
N PHE A 217 -11.60 23.93 -1.00
CA PHE A 217 -11.82 23.24 0.28
C PHE A 217 -12.33 24.16 1.39
N ARG A 218 -12.70 25.41 1.09
CA ARG A 218 -13.11 26.37 2.12
C ARG A 218 -14.34 25.88 2.90
N ILE A 219 -14.29 25.96 4.24
CA ILE A 219 -15.43 25.66 5.09
C ILE A 219 -16.46 26.79 4.99
N ASN A 220 -17.74 26.44 4.93
CA ASN A 220 -18.83 27.42 4.93
C ASN A 220 -18.91 28.14 6.29
N VAL A 221 -19.03 29.48 6.24
CA VAL A 221 -19.12 30.35 7.42
C VAL A 221 -20.38 30.05 8.24
N ASP A 222 -21.42 29.50 7.63
CA ASP A 222 -22.67 29.16 8.30
C ASP A 222 -22.68 27.74 8.90
N THR A 223 -21.63 26.93 8.69
CA THR A 223 -21.57 25.58 9.26
C THR A 223 -21.47 25.62 10.79
N ASP A 224 -22.41 24.91 11.43
CA ASP A 224 -22.49 24.72 12.88
C ASP A 224 -21.34 23.85 13.43
N LEU A 225 -20.97 24.08 14.69
CA LEU A 225 -19.81 23.41 15.31
C LEU A 225 -19.98 21.90 15.51
N ASP A 226 -21.20 21.41 15.58
CA ASP A 226 -21.59 19.99 15.70
C ASP A 226 -21.81 19.30 14.34
N SER A 227 -21.87 20.07 13.25
CA SER A 227 -22.06 19.54 11.89
C SER A 227 -20.94 18.58 11.47
N GLU A 228 -21.29 17.41 10.92
CA GLU A 228 -20.33 16.45 10.37
C GLU A 228 -19.61 16.98 9.12
N GLU A 229 -20.14 18.02 8.46
CA GLU A 229 -19.50 18.69 7.32
C GLU A 229 -18.09 19.17 7.65
N ILE A 230 -17.84 19.57 8.90
CA ILE A 230 -16.49 19.95 9.36
C ILE A 230 -15.56 18.74 9.22
N ILE A 231 -15.91 17.59 9.79
CA ILE A 231 -15.04 16.40 9.75
C ILE A 231 -14.89 15.88 8.31
N GLU A 232 -15.96 15.92 7.51
CA GLU A 232 -15.93 15.56 6.10
C GLU A 232 -15.01 16.47 5.29
N ASN A 233 -14.99 17.78 5.57
CA ASN A 233 -14.06 18.72 4.95
C ASN A 233 -12.60 18.33 5.22
N TYR A 234 -12.24 18.07 6.48
CA TYR A 234 -10.87 17.63 6.79
C TYR A 234 -10.54 16.29 6.13
N ARG A 235 -11.48 15.33 6.13
CA ARG A 235 -11.33 14.04 5.44
C ARG A 235 -11.14 14.19 3.94
N SER A 236 -11.74 15.20 3.31
CA SER A 236 -11.63 15.41 1.87
C SER A 236 -10.20 15.70 1.39
N PHE A 237 -9.30 16.17 2.26
CA PHE A 237 -7.86 16.33 1.95
C PHE A 237 -7.08 15.01 1.83
N LEU A 238 -7.63 13.88 2.29
CA LEU A 238 -6.89 12.61 2.41
C LEU A 238 -6.32 12.09 1.08
N PRO A 239 -7.05 12.10 -0.06
CA PRO A 239 -6.50 11.66 -1.34
C PRO A 239 -5.30 12.52 -1.78
N TYR A 240 -5.45 13.83 -1.62
CA TYR A 240 -4.47 14.85 -1.99
C TYR A 240 -3.19 14.76 -1.16
N ARG A 241 -3.35 14.51 0.14
CA ARG A 241 -2.23 14.16 1.01
C ARG A 241 -1.45 12.95 0.49
N ASN A 242 -2.17 11.88 0.11
CA ASN A 242 -1.54 10.64 -0.35
C ASN A 242 -0.81 10.85 -1.69
N GLU A 243 -1.33 11.69 -2.58
CA GLU A 243 -0.61 12.10 -3.79
C GLU A 243 0.72 12.77 -3.45
N VAL A 244 0.70 13.79 -2.58
CA VAL A 244 1.92 14.51 -2.14
C VAL A 244 2.91 13.55 -1.48
N ILE A 245 2.47 12.72 -0.51
CA ILE A 245 3.32 11.72 0.13
C ILE A 245 3.94 10.76 -0.90
N GLY A 246 3.14 10.27 -1.85
CA GLY A 246 3.60 9.34 -2.87
C GLY A 246 4.67 9.95 -3.77
N LEU A 247 4.49 11.22 -4.18
CA LEU A 247 5.45 11.94 -5.00
C LEU A 247 6.75 12.24 -4.23
N VAL A 248 6.65 12.76 -3.01
CA VAL A 248 7.83 13.10 -2.19
C VAL A 248 8.63 11.84 -1.83
N ARG A 249 7.98 10.69 -1.60
CA ARG A 249 8.68 9.41 -1.42
C ARG A 249 9.41 8.96 -2.69
N ALA A 250 8.84 9.21 -3.87
CA ALA A 250 9.53 8.92 -5.13
C ALA A 250 10.77 9.82 -5.29
N ILE A 251 10.64 11.12 -4.98
CA ILE A 251 11.76 12.09 -4.98
C ILE A 251 12.86 11.67 -3.99
N ALA A 252 12.48 11.26 -2.78
CA ALA A 252 13.42 10.84 -1.73
C ALA A 252 14.26 9.62 -2.15
N ARG A 253 13.70 8.73 -2.98
CA ARG A 253 14.34 7.50 -3.48
C ARG A 253 15.08 7.67 -4.80
N ALA A 254 14.79 8.74 -5.54
CA ALA A 254 15.49 9.09 -6.77
C ALA A 254 16.90 9.65 -6.45
N GLU A 255 17.69 9.87 -7.50
CA GLU A 255 18.98 10.54 -7.37
C GLU A 255 18.79 11.94 -6.73
N PRO A 256 19.62 12.32 -5.74
CA PRO A 256 19.51 13.62 -5.08
C PRO A 256 19.62 14.78 -6.06
N ASP A 257 18.57 15.59 -6.14
CA ASP A 257 18.52 16.83 -6.92
C ASP A 257 17.95 17.94 -6.01
N PRO A 258 18.78 18.94 -5.63
CA PRO A 258 18.40 20.01 -4.70
C PRO A 258 17.16 20.80 -5.16
N ARG A 259 16.89 20.86 -6.47
CA ARG A 259 15.76 21.59 -7.02
C ARG A 259 14.43 21.09 -6.47
N TYR A 260 14.32 19.81 -6.12
CA TYR A 260 13.11 19.29 -5.50
C TYR A 260 12.90 19.82 -4.08
N GLY A 261 13.96 20.03 -3.31
CA GLY A 261 13.86 20.68 -1.99
C GLY A 261 13.29 22.09 -2.12
N ASP A 262 13.80 22.86 -3.08
CA ASP A 262 13.31 24.21 -3.38
C ASP A 262 11.83 24.21 -3.80
N ALA A 263 11.45 23.28 -4.69
CA ALA A 263 10.06 23.15 -5.13
C ALA A 263 9.10 22.76 -4.00
N LEU A 264 9.54 21.95 -3.03
CA LEU A 264 8.74 21.59 -1.86
C LEU A 264 8.63 22.73 -0.85
N HIS A 265 9.68 23.54 -0.70
CA HIS A 265 9.64 24.77 0.09
C HIS A 265 8.63 25.76 -0.49
N GLU A 266 8.72 26.06 -1.79
CA GLU A 266 7.78 26.93 -2.51
C GLU A 266 6.35 26.39 -2.46
N PHE A 267 6.18 25.08 -2.59
CA PHE A 267 4.87 24.43 -2.47
C PHE A 267 4.21 24.68 -1.11
N LEU A 268 4.95 24.57 0.00
CA LEU A 268 4.43 24.88 1.34
C LEU A 268 4.18 26.38 1.52
N GLU A 269 5.04 27.24 0.97
CA GLU A 269 4.85 28.71 1.03
C GLU A 269 3.53 29.15 0.37
N ARG A 270 3.09 28.48 -0.69
CA ARG A 270 1.80 28.74 -1.36
C ARG A 270 0.57 28.47 -0.48
N PHE A 271 0.70 27.83 0.68
CA PHE A 271 -0.39 27.71 1.64
C PHE A 271 -0.61 28.98 2.47
N LEU A 272 0.43 29.81 2.65
CA LEU A 272 0.38 30.94 3.58
C LEU A 272 -0.73 31.96 3.26
N PRO A 273 -1.00 32.32 1.99
CA PRO A 273 -2.14 33.18 1.67
C PRO A 273 -3.50 32.60 2.09
N LEU A 274 -3.62 31.27 2.22
CA LEU A 274 -4.85 30.59 2.65
C LEU A 274 -5.02 30.57 4.17
N PHE A 275 -4.05 31.05 4.95
CA PHE A 275 -4.14 31.10 6.41
C PHE A 275 -4.90 32.33 6.91
N HIS A 276 -5.16 33.28 6.02
CA HIS A 276 -5.70 34.58 6.30
C HIS A 276 -6.87 34.91 5.36
N PRO A 277 -7.77 35.83 5.76
CA PRO A 277 -8.80 36.32 4.85
C PRO A 277 -8.18 37.14 3.71
N SER A 278 -8.62 36.91 2.48
CA SER A 278 -8.26 37.76 1.33
C SER A 278 -8.94 39.14 1.44
N PRO A 279 -8.34 40.22 0.89
CA PRO A 279 -8.94 41.55 0.89
C PRO A 279 -10.36 41.63 0.29
N ASP A 280 -10.68 40.77 -0.69
CA ASP A 280 -11.99 40.75 -1.36
C ASP A 280 -13.06 39.97 -0.59
N MET A 281 -12.73 39.46 0.60
CA MET A 281 -13.59 38.58 1.37
C MET A 281 -14.55 39.38 2.25
N GLY A 282 -15.85 39.12 2.11
CA GLY A 282 -16.89 39.75 2.94
C GLY A 282 -16.85 39.31 4.40
N GLN A 283 -17.71 38.37 4.78
CA GLN A 283 -17.70 37.82 6.14
C GLN A 283 -16.73 36.63 6.26
N TYR A 284 -16.01 36.58 7.38
CA TYR A 284 -15.14 35.46 7.75
C TYR A 284 -15.03 35.33 9.27
N ARG A 285 -14.71 34.13 9.73
CA ARG A 285 -14.29 33.83 11.09
C ARG A 285 -12.84 33.37 11.04
N GLU A 286 -12.05 33.70 12.05
CA GLU A 286 -10.63 33.32 12.12
C GLU A 286 -10.40 31.80 11.94
N LYS A 287 -11.36 31.00 12.43
CA LYS A 287 -11.37 29.53 12.37
C LYS A 287 -11.72 28.95 10.99
N ASP A 288 -12.21 29.75 10.05
CA ASP A 288 -12.62 29.27 8.71
C ASP A 288 -11.41 28.84 7.85
N PHE A 289 -10.19 29.15 8.31
CA PHE A 289 -8.92 28.81 7.67
C PHE A 289 -8.17 27.66 8.39
N ASP A 290 -8.73 27.13 9.49
CA ASP A 290 -8.06 26.12 10.32
C ASP A 290 -7.84 24.80 9.55
N ASN A 291 -8.72 24.48 8.59
CA ASN A 291 -8.56 23.29 7.75
C ASN A 291 -7.30 23.36 6.85
N TYR A 292 -6.99 24.53 6.30
CA TYR A 292 -5.77 24.76 5.53
C TYR A 292 -4.53 24.69 6.41
N LYS A 293 -4.59 25.28 7.60
CA LYS A 293 -3.48 25.27 8.58
C LYS A 293 -3.21 23.85 9.08
N PHE A 294 -4.26 23.11 9.40
CA PHE A 294 -4.18 21.69 9.74
C PHE A 294 -3.52 20.89 8.61
N PHE A 295 -3.99 21.08 7.38
CA PHE A 295 -3.50 20.30 6.26
C PHE A 295 -2.06 20.63 5.90
N ALA A 296 -1.66 21.91 5.94
CA ALA A 296 -0.28 22.33 5.76
C ALA A 296 0.65 21.78 6.86
N HIS A 297 0.20 21.81 8.12
CA HIS A 297 0.90 21.18 9.24
C HIS A 297 1.07 19.66 9.03
N GLU A 298 0.00 18.96 8.62
CA GLU A 298 0.04 17.53 8.30
C GLU A 298 1.05 17.24 7.18
N LEU A 299 1.03 18.02 6.09
CA LEU A 299 1.96 17.86 4.98
C LEU A 299 3.41 18.10 5.41
N LEU A 300 3.70 19.21 6.09
CA LEU A 300 5.06 19.48 6.59
C LEU A 300 5.58 18.32 7.45
N LEU A 301 4.73 17.79 8.34
CA LEU A 301 5.09 16.66 9.18
C LEU A 301 5.43 15.40 8.36
N TYR A 302 4.65 15.07 7.34
CA TYR A 302 4.94 13.95 6.44
C TYR A 302 6.19 14.17 5.60
N LEU A 303 6.37 15.37 5.03
CA LEU A 303 7.55 15.73 4.23
C LEU A 303 8.84 15.58 5.07
N CYS A 304 8.82 16.10 6.30
CA CYS A 304 9.94 15.94 7.24
C CYS A 304 10.11 14.47 7.65
N THR A 305 9.02 13.70 7.83
CA THR A 305 9.11 12.28 8.17
C THR A 305 9.74 11.47 7.04
N ILE A 306 9.41 11.78 5.78
CA ILE A 306 10.06 11.18 4.61
C ILE A 306 11.56 11.52 4.62
N ALA A 307 11.92 12.80 4.82
CA ALA A 307 13.32 13.22 4.86
C ALA A 307 14.13 12.52 5.98
N VAL A 308 13.54 12.37 7.18
CA VAL A 308 14.16 11.66 8.31
C VAL A 308 14.30 10.15 8.04
N VAL A 309 13.24 9.50 7.54
CA VAL A 309 13.22 8.05 7.33
C VAL A 309 14.11 7.62 6.16
N ASP A 310 14.07 8.36 5.04
CA ASP A 310 14.85 8.09 3.84
C ASP A 310 16.27 8.72 3.91
N LYS A 311 16.62 9.35 5.05
CA LYS A 311 17.95 9.95 5.34
C LYS A 311 18.37 10.99 4.29
N ARG A 312 17.46 11.92 3.99
CA ARG A 312 17.62 13.02 3.05
C ARG A 312 17.77 14.36 3.79
N PRO A 313 18.98 14.69 4.30
CA PRO A 313 19.21 15.95 5.00
C PRO A 313 18.97 17.15 4.09
N ASP A 314 19.23 17.02 2.79
CA ASP A 314 18.98 18.05 1.78
C ASP A 314 17.50 18.48 1.72
N LEU A 315 16.57 17.52 1.80
CA LEU A 315 15.14 17.83 1.84
C LEU A 315 14.75 18.45 3.19
N LEU A 316 15.32 17.98 4.29
CA LEU A 316 15.03 18.51 5.63
C LEU A 316 15.52 19.96 5.78
N GLU A 317 16.74 20.25 5.32
CA GLU A 317 17.33 21.59 5.33
C GLU A 317 16.51 22.57 4.49
N ALA A 318 16.12 22.17 3.27
CA ALA A 318 15.28 22.98 2.39
C ALA A 318 13.95 23.37 3.05
N LEU A 319 13.36 22.49 3.87
CA LEU A 319 12.08 22.71 4.56
C LEU A 319 12.22 23.47 5.88
N LEU A 320 13.34 23.36 6.59
CA LEU A 320 13.46 23.86 7.97
C LEU A 320 14.41 25.07 8.14
N GLU A 321 15.39 25.25 7.26
CA GLU A 321 16.36 26.36 7.39
C GLU A 321 15.95 27.60 6.63
N ARG A 322 15.31 27.43 5.47
CA ARG A 322 14.84 28.54 4.65
C ARG A 322 13.61 29.18 5.29
N PRO A 323 13.61 30.49 5.57
CA PRO A 323 12.42 31.17 6.04
C PRO A 323 11.33 31.14 4.96
N TYR A 324 10.08 31.14 5.41
CA TYR A 324 8.91 31.24 4.57
C TYR A 324 8.41 32.67 4.52
N TYR A 325 8.06 33.15 3.33
CA TYR A 325 7.58 34.50 3.09
C TYR A 325 6.05 34.57 3.07
N ASP A 326 5.47 35.22 4.08
CA ASP A 326 4.03 35.51 4.15
C ASP A 326 3.75 36.93 3.63
N ARG A 327 3.40 37.01 2.33
CA ARG A 327 3.06 38.27 1.67
C ARG A 327 1.90 39.01 2.35
N GLU A 328 0.83 38.30 2.68
CA GLU A 328 -0.39 38.87 3.28
C GLU A 328 -0.09 39.49 4.64
N ARG A 329 0.78 38.86 5.42
CA ARG A 329 1.24 39.40 6.69
C ARG A 329 2.17 40.60 6.53
N SER A 330 3.05 40.59 5.51
CA SER A 330 3.88 41.73 5.15
C SER A 330 3.03 42.96 4.81
N GLU A 331 1.98 42.78 4.01
CA GLU A 331 1.07 43.85 3.59
C GLU A 331 0.27 44.43 4.77
N ARG A 332 0.08 43.66 5.85
CA ARG A 332 -0.53 44.09 7.11
C ARG A 332 0.45 44.67 8.13
N GLY A 333 1.72 44.90 7.74
CA GLY A 333 2.75 45.50 8.59
C GLY A 333 3.40 44.52 9.59
N GLY A 334 3.21 43.21 9.43
CA GLY A 334 3.89 42.19 10.22
C GLY A 334 5.27 41.82 9.67
N LEU A 335 6.05 41.06 10.45
CA LEU A 335 7.26 40.41 9.95
C LEU A 335 6.88 39.42 8.84
N ALA A 336 7.48 39.63 7.66
CA ALA A 336 7.15 38.88 6.44
C ALA A 336 7.87 37.53 6.34
N LEU A 337 8.97 37.35 7.07
CA LEU A 337 9.77 36.13 7.07
C LEU A 337 9.64 35.44 8.43
N GLU A 338 9.16 34.19 8.42
CA GLU A 338 9.11 33.32 9.60
C GLU A 338 9.73 31.96 9.29
N SER A 339 10.22 31.28 10.32
CA SER A 339 10.69 29.89 10.19
C SER A 339 9.50 28.95 9.96
N TYR A 340 9.75 27.64 9.82
CA TYR A 340 8.72 26.61 9.68
C TYR A 340 7.71 26.58 10.84
N GLU A 341 7.97 27.30 11.94
CA GLU A 341 7.01 27.52 13.02
C GLU A 341 5.71 28.22 12.57
N ILE A 342 5.67 28.85 11.40
CA ILE A 342 4.43 29.39 10.82
C ILE A 342 3.39 28.29 10.55
N PHE A 343 3.84 27.04 10.35
CA PHE A 343 3.01 25.86 10.22
C PHE A 343 2.67 25.19 11.57
N ALA A 344 3.15 25.73 12.69
CA ALA A 344 2.71 25.29 14.01
C ALA A 344 1.26 25.74 14.22
N HIS A 345 0.34 24.78 14.20
CA HIS A 345 -1.08 25.08 14.28
C HIS A 345 -1.76 24.31 15.40
N PHE A 346 -2.45 25.03 16.27
CA PHE A 346 -3.42 24.47 17.19
C PHE A 346 -4.82 24.75 16.66
N ASP A 347 -5.53 23.70 16.27
CA ASP A 347 -6.81 23.76 15.58
C ASP A 347 -7.94 24.22 16.51
N ARG A 348 -8.32 25.49 16.37
CA ARG A 348 -9.33 26.12 17.24
C ARG A 348 -10.73 25.68 16.86
N LEU A 349 -10.97 25.38 15.59
CA LEU A 349 -12.24 24.85 15.11
C LEU A 349 -12.52 23.49 15.76
N LEU A 350 -11.57 22.56 15.71
CA LEU A 350 -11.68 21.26 16.35
C LEU A 350 -11.75 21.38 17.87
N GLU A 351 -10.96 22.24 18.51
CA GLU A 351 -11.04 22.42 19.96
C GLU A 351 -12.42 22.94 20.41
N ARG A 352 -13.03 23.84 19.64
CA ARG A 352 -14.41 24.30 19.92
C ARG A 352 -15.43 23.18 19.70
N ARG A 353 -15.28 22.36 18.66
CA ARG A 353 -16.12 21.17 18.44
C ARG A 353 -16.01 20.17 19.59
N ASN A 354 -14.79 19.89 20.07
CA ASN A 354 -14.52 19.00 21.20
C ASN A 354 -15.33 19.41 22.44
N LYS A 355 -15.35 20.72 22.74
CA LYS A 355 -16.13 21.30 23.85
C LYS A 355 -17.63 21.28 23.58
N ALA A 356 -18.07 21.69 22.40
CA ALA A 356 -19.49 21.75 22.05
C ALA A 356 -20.18 20.38 22.11
N LEU A 357 -19.48 19.33 21.69
CA LEU A 357 -19.96 17.95 21.67
C LEU A 357 -19.65 17.17 22.96
N GLY A 358 -18.93 17.76 23.92
CA GLY A 358 -18.57 17.09 25.18
C GLY A 358 -17.74 15.81 24.99
N LEU A 359 -16.89 15.74 23.96
CA LEU A 359 -16.19 14.51 23.56
C LEU A 359 -15.07 14.09 24.54
N ASN A 360 -14.63 15.00 25.42
CA ASN A 360 -13.58 14.77 26.42
C ASN A 360 -12.28 14.20 25.83
N ARG A 361 -11.92 14.60 24.62
CA ARG A 361 -10.65 14.21 23.98
C ARG A 361 -9.55 15.19 24.38
N SER A 362 -8.32 14.69 24.60
CA SER A 362 -7.16 15.56 24.90
C SER A 362 -6.77 16.45 23.71
N SER A 363 -6.95 15.97 22.47
CA SER A 363 -6.79 16.77 21.25
C SER A 363 -7.45 16.07 20.07
N LEU A 364 -8.53 16.65 19.53
CA LEU A 364 -9.15 16.15 18.30
C LEU A 364 -8.21 16.26 17.09
N GLN A 365 -7.33 17.25 17.07
CA GLN A 365 -6.32 17.40 16.03
C GLN A 365 -5.36 16.20 16.05
N ALA A 366 -4.88 15.80 17.25
CA ALA A 366 -4.01 14.65 17.38
C ALA A 366 -4.72 13.34 17.01
N ASP A 367 -5.96 13.17 17.45
CA ASP A 367 -6.81 12.02 17.08
C ASP A 367 -6.95 11.91 15.56
N MET A 368 -7.22 13.04 14.90
CA MET A 368 -7.38 13.09 13.45
C MET A 368 -6.08 12.78 12.73
N LEU A 369 -4.93 13.31 13.18
CA LEU A 369 -3.61 12.94 12.63
C LEU A 369 -3.35 11.44 12.77
N GLN A 370 -3.73 10.81 13.90
CA GLN A 370 -3.58 9.38 14.12
C GLN A 370 -4.49 8.53 13.23
N GLU A 371 -5.78 8.85 13.16
CA GLU A 371 -6.75 8.15 12.29
C GLU A 371 -6.26 8.19 10.84
N ARG A 372 -5.86 9.38 10.40
CA ARG A 372 -5.40 9.66 9.05
C ARG A 372 -4.04 9.07 8.72
N ALA A 373 -3.20 8.73 9.71
CA ALA A 373 -1.93 8.06 9.46
C ALA A 373 -2.10 6.66 8.87
N SER A 374 -3.25 6.03 9.11
CA SER A 374 -3.62 4.76 8.50
C SER A 374 -3.60 4.86 6.97
N GLY A 375 -2.82 4.00 6.31
CA GLY A 375 -2.71 3.98 4.85
C GLY A 375 -1.74 5.00 4.24
N SER A 376 -1.07 5.84 5.04
CA SER A 376 -0.02 6.78 4.56
C SER A 376 1.27 6.05 4.13
N GLY A 377 1.47 4.82 4.61
CA GLY A 377 2.73 4.09 4.48
C GLY A 377 3.75 4.36 5.59
N PHE A 378 3.38 5.16 6.60
CA PHE A 378 4.16 5.40 7.81
C PHE A 378 3.44 4.87 9.05
N ARG A 379 4.20 4.38 10.03
CA ARG A 379 3.68 4.12 11.38
C ARG A 379 3.49 5.46 12.10
N PHE A 380 2.47 5.57 12.95
CA PHE A 380 2.19 6.82 13.65
C PHE A 380 3.35 7.24 14.58
N GLU A 381 4.09 6.27 15.12
CA GLU A 381 5.29 6.51 15.93
C GLU A 381 6.40 7.23 15.14
N GLN A 382 6.47 7.04 13.81
CA GLN A 382 7.43 7.76 12.97
C GLN A 382 7.04 9.24 12.84
N LEU A 383 5.75 9.54 12.78
CA LEU A 383 5.26 10.93 12.80
C LEU A 383 5.52 11.56 14.17
N GLN A 384 5.27 10.84 15.26
CA GLN A 384 5.57 11.31 16.62
C GLN A 384 7.04 11.64 16.82
N GLN A 385 7.92 10.79 16.31
CA GLN A 385 9.35 11.03 16.33
C GLN A 385 9.74 12.29 15.57
N THR A 386 9.22 12.48 14.35
CA THR A 386 9.50 13.68 13.56
C THR A 386 8.94 14.94 14.23
N ASP A 387 7.74 14.87 14.79
CA ASP A 387 7.12 15.99 15.49
C ASP A 387 7.96 16.43 16.70
N LEU A 388 8.56 15.47 17.42
CA LEU A 388 9.53 15.75 18.49
C LEU A 388 10.84 16.36 17.94
N ILE A 389 11.35 15.90 16.80
CA ILE A 389 12.53 16.50 16.15
C ILE A 389 12.24 17.97 15.80
N LEU A 390 11.09 18.26 15.20
CA LEU A 390 10.69 19.62 14.81
C LEU A 390 10.54 20.54 16.03
N TYR A 391 9.99 20.03 17.12
CA TYR A 391 9.95 20.72 18.40
C TYR A 391 11.35 21.05 18.92
N LEU A 392 12.21 20.03 19.03
CA LEU A 392 13.56 20.17 19.59
C LEU A 392 14.41 21.13 18.76
N ARG A 393 14.39 21.00 17.43
CA ARG A 393 15.11 21.90 16.53
C ARG A 393 14.70 23.35 16.77
N LEU A 394 13.40 23.64 16.89
CA LEU A 394 12.93 25.01 17.12
C LEU A 394 13.37 25.53 18.49
N ALA A 395 13.25 24.70 19.53
CA ALA A 395 13.68 25.05 20.88
C ALA A 395 15.19 25.32 20.99
N LEU A 396 16.00 24.67 20.14
CA LEU A 396 17.46 24.79 20.12
C LEU A 396 17.95 25.95 19.25
N VAL A 397 17.39 26.12 18.04
CA VAL A 397 17.86 27.10 17.05
C VAL A 397 17.27 28.49 17.27
N ALA A 398 16.02 28.57 17.75
CA ALA A 398 15.33 29.83 18.02
C ALA A 398 14.73 29.83 19.44
N PRO A 399 15.58 29.79 20.49
CA PRO A 399 15.12 29.75 21.87
C PRO A 399 14.30 31.00 22.17
N SER A 400 13.04 30.78 22.55
CA SER A 400 12.12 31.83 22.97
C SER A 400 11.41 31.38 24.24
N SER A 401 10.92 32.35 25.03
CA SER A 401 10.13 32.07 26.22
C SER A 401 8.87 31.25 25.93
N PHE A 402 8.46 31.17 24.67
CA PHE A 402 7.32 30.39 24.20
C PHE A 402 7.61 29.73 22.85
N CYS A 403 7.97 28.45 22.88
CA CYS A 403 8.10 27.64 21.66
C CYS A 403 6.72 27.49 21.00
N ARG A 404 6.57 28.03 19.78
CA ARG A 404 5.30 27.98 19.04
C ARG A 404 4.97 26.58 18.53
N TRP A 405 5.98 25.83 18.08
CA TRP A 405 5.79 24.43 17.70
C TRP A 405 5.43 23.61 18.93
N ARG A 406 4.22 23.05 18.94
CA ARG A 406 3.81 22.09 19.95
C ARG A 406 3.79 20.72 19.29
N PRO A 407 4.47 19.70 19.85
CA PRO A 407 4.45 18.37 19.27
C PRO A 407 3.09 17.73 19.55
N ILE A 408 2.11 17.97 18.66
CA ILE A 408 0.68 17.65 18.83
C ILE A 408 0.44 16.15 18.79
N THR A 409 1.19 15.42 17.97
CA THR A 409 1.07 13.96 17.89
C THR A 409 1.45 13.26 19.20
N LEU A 410 2.21 13.94 20.07
CA LEU A 410 2.63 13.43 21.37
C LEU A 410 1.54 13.57 22.46
N PHE A 411 0.44 14.30 22.20
CA PHE A 411 -0.71 14.35 23.12
C PHE A 411 -1.35 12.96 23.33
N LEU A 412 -1.22 12.07 22.34
CA LEU A 412 -1.75 10.70 22.39
C LEU A 412 -0.82 9.70 23.10
N LEU A 413 0.34 10.14 23.59
CA LEU A 413 1.28 9.25 24.23
C LEU A 413 0.73 8.67 25.52
N ARG A 414 1.05 7.40 25.79
CA ARG A 414 0.84 6.78 27.10
C ARG A 414 2.10 6.95 27.95
N ARG A 415 1.95 6.97 29.28
CA ARG A 415 3.04 7.24 30.24
C ARG A 415 4.23 6.25 30.19
N SER A 416 4.11 5.13 29.47
CA SER A 416 5.08 4.02 29.49
C SER A 416 5.80 3.80 28.16
N GLN A 417 5.89 4.79 27.28
CA GLN A 417 6.51 4.60 25.97
C GLN A 417 8.05 4.62 26.09
N SER A 418 8.71 3.72 25.36
CA SER A 418 10.16 3.70 25.20
C SER A 418 10.63 4.91 24.36
N PRO A 419 11.92 5.30 24.45
CA PRO A 419 12.48 6.35 23.61
C PRO A 419 12.25 6.09 22.11
N PHE A 420 12.09 7.14 21.31
CA PHE A 420 11.85 6.96 19.86
C PHE A 420 13.07 6.41 19.15
N GLU A 421 12.82 5.61 18.11
CA GLU A 421 13.81 4.79 17.42
C GLU A 421 15.04 5.58 16.92
N VAL A 422 14.85 6.79 16.38
CA VAL A 422 15.96 7.64 15.91
C VAL A 422 16.93 8.00 17.04
N PHE A 423 16.41 8.27 18.23
CA PHE A 423 17.24 8.61 19.39
C PHE A 423 17.87 7.37 20.00
N VAL A 424 17.14 6.24 20.03
CA VAL A 424 17.72 4.94 20.42
C VAL A 424 18.88 4.55 19.50
N ARG A 425 18.75 4.78 18.19
CA ARG A 425 19.86 4.54 17.23
C ARG A 425 21.04 5.49 17.48
N ALA A 426 20.76 6.74 17.88
CA ALA A 426 21.76 7.73 18.25
C ALA A 426 22.53 7.43 19.55
N GLN A 427 22.38 6.24 20.15
CA GLN A 427 23.33 5.71 21.12
C GLN A 427 24.72 5.51 20.51
N SER A 428 24.81 5.15 19.23
CA SER A 428 26.10 5.13 18.51
C SER A 428 26.52 6.55 18.14
N LYS A 429 27.80 6.87 18.37
CA LYS A 429 28.40 8.16 17.96
C LYS A 429 28.18 8.46 16.48
N LYS A 430 28.19 7.45 15.62
CA LYS A 430 27.95 7.60 14.18
C LYS A 430 26.52 8.07 13.86
N GLU A 431 25.52 7.49 14.52
CA GLU A 431 24.13 7.90 14.30
C GLU A 431 23.81 9.21 15.04
N LEU A 432 24.45 9.47 16.18
CA LEU A 432 24.39 10.78 16.84
C LEU A 432 24.88 11.90 15.91
N ALA A 433 26.02 11.70 15.24
CA ALA A 433 26.55 12.65 14.26
C ALA A 433 25.59 12.91 13.07
N ARG A 434 24.64 12.01 12.79
CA ARG A 434 23.58 12.22 11.79
C ARG A 434 22.34 12.90 12.37
N LEU A 435 22.05 12.68 13.65
CA LEU A 435 20.92 13.30 14.34
C LEU A 435 21.15 14.78 14.63
N LEU A 436 22.37 15.16 15.03
CA LEU A 436 22.68 16.53 15.44
C LEU A 436 22.32 17.57 14.35
N PRO A 437 22.69 17.39 13.05
CA PRO A 437 22.27 18.31 12.00
C PRO A 437 20.74 18.39 11.82
N MET A 438 20.00 17.30 12.05
CA MET A 438 18.53 17.33 12.02
C MET A 438 17.95 18.22 13.11
N LEU A 439 18.62 18.31 14.26
CA LEU A 439 18.28 19.21 15.37
C LEU A 439 18.84 20.64 15.20
N GLY A 440 19.57 20.91 14.12
CA GLY A 440 20.24 22.19 13.89
C GLY A 440 21.47 22.39 14.77
N LEU A 441 22.13 21.30 15.16
CA LEU A 441 23.25 21.30 16.09
C LEU A 441 24.55 20.81 15.42
N GLU A 442 25.66 21.44 15.80
CA GLU A 442 27.02 20.96 15.47
C GLU A 442 27.59 20.06 16.58
N SER A 443 27.12 20.23 17.82
CA SER A 443 27.55 19.47 18.99
C SER A 443 26.37 19.12 19.91
N ARG A 444 26.59 18.21 20.86
CA ARG A 444 25.57 17.78 21.83
C ARG A 444 25.29 18.83 22.92
N GLU A 445 26.23 19.71 23.20
CA GLU A 445 26.20 20.63 24.35
C GLU A 445 24.92 21.50 24.44
N PRO A 446 24.38 22.07 23.34
CA PRO A 446 23.12 22.82 23.41
C PRO A 446 21.92 21.95 23.81
N LEU A 447 21.92 20.68 23.41
CA LEU A 447 20.90 19.72 23.81
C LEU A 447 21.02 19.39 25.30
N ASP A 448 22.24 19.22 25.81
CA ASP A 448 22.48 18.98 27.24
C ASP A 448 21.92 20.14 28.09
N THR A 449 22.25 21.38 27.69
CA THR A 449 21.76 22.60 28.34
C THR A 449 20.23 22.69 28.34
N LEU A 450 19.59 22.35 27.21
CA LEU A 450 18.12 22.37 27.10
C LEU A 450 17.45 21.36 28.03
N ILE A 451 18.00 20.14 28.12
CA ILE A 451 17.45 19.07 28.97
C ILE A 451 17.65 19.40 30.45
N GLU A 452 18.82 19.91 30.83
CA GLU A 452 19.06 20.41 32.19
C GLU A 452 18.08 21.54 32.55
N GLY A 453 17.83 22.45 31.62
CA GLY A 453 16.87 23.54 31.79
C GLY A 453 15.42 23.08 31.97
N TYR A 454 15.03 21.96 31.36
CA TYR A 454 13.73 21.34 31.64
C TYR A 454 13.67 20.67 33.02
N ALA A 455 14.78 20.08 33.47
CA ALA A 455 14.85 19.39 34.76
C ALA A 455 14.80 20.37 35.94
N ASP A 456 15.49 21.51 35.84
CA ASP A 456 15.52 22.54 36.88
C ASP A 456 14.39 23.59 36.78
N ASN A 457 13.58 23.53 35.71
CA ASN A 457 12.50 24.45 35.37
C ASN A 457 12.93 25.87 34.99
N SER A 458 14.20 26.09 34.63
CA SER A 458 14.66 27.35 34.03
C SER A 458 14.12 27.53 32.60
N VAL A 459 13.82 26.43 31.90
CA VAL A 459 13.13 26.40 30.61
C VAL A 459 11.81 25.64 30.75
N THR A 460 10.74 26.18 30.17
CA THR A 460 9.42 25.52 30.22
C THR A 460 9.36 24.34 29.25
N ALA A 461 9.28 23.13 29.78
CA ALA A 461 9.04 21.92 28.99
C ALA A 461 7.63 21.92 28.36
N PRO A 462 7.40 21.23 27.23
CA PRO A 462 6.07 21.08 26.65
C PRO A 462 5.11 20.49 27.66
N SER A 463 3.89 20.98 27.66
CA SER A 463 2.84 20.44 28.51
C SER A 463 1.51 20.30 27.78
N TYR A 464 0.78 19.28 28.19
CA TYR A 464 -0.52 18.87 27.69
C TYR A 464 -1.57 18.99 28.79
N ASP A 465 -2.84 18.88 28.39
CA ASP A 465 -3.99 18.97 29.29
C ASP A 465 -3.87 20.20 30.20
N GLN A 466 -3.80 21.41 29.63
CA GLN A 466 -3.70 22.67 30.41
C GLN A 466 -2.54 22.73 31.44
N GLY A 467 -1.45 22.00 31.20
CA GLY A 467 -0.27 22.03 32.08
C GLY A 467 -0.19 20.88 33.08
N TRP A 468 -1.22 20.03 33.18
CA TRP A 468 -1.27 18.90 34.11
C TRP A 468 -0.28 17.79 33.75
N ARG A 469 0.12 17.70 32.48
CA ARG A 469 1.05 16.68 31.99
C ARG A 469 2.22 17.32 31.25
N ARG A 470 3.38 17.37 31.90
CA ARG A 470 4.64 17.76 31.24
C ARG A 470 5.20 16.60 30.43
N LEU A 471 5.77 16.92 29.27
CA LEU A 471 6.47 15.97 28.41
C LEU A 471 7.86 15.72 28.99
N ASP A 472 8.17 14.47 29.32
CA ASP A 472 9.51 14.05 29.72
C ASP A 472 10.39 13.88 28.47
N VAL A 473 10.91 15.00 27.96
CA VAL A 473 11.74 15.02 26.74
C VAL A 473 12.96 14.10 26.91
N ALA A 474 13.60 14.10 28.08
CA ALA A 474 14.76 13.29 28.37
C ALA A 474 14.48 11.79 28.22
N GLN A 475 13.30 11.34 28.69
CA GLN A 475 12.84 9.97 28.50
C GLN A 475 12.63 9.64 27.01
N PHE A 476 11.94 10.50 26.25
CA PHE A 476 11.61 10.19 24.84
C PHE A 476 12.81 10.21 23.90
N ILE A 477 13.87 10.94 24.25
CA ILE A 477 15.14 10.94 23.50
C ILE A 477 16.18 9.96 24.06
N GLY A 478 15.88 9.22 25.14
CA GLY A 478 16.83 8.30 25.75
C GLY A 478 18.14 9.00 26.14
N TYR A 479 18.02 10.22 26.69
CA TYR A 479 19.10 11.20 26.81
C TYR A 479 20.41 10.64 27.38
N ALA A 480 20.34 9.84 28.44
CA ALA A 480 21.50 9.26 29.12
C ALA A 480 22.35 8.37 28.20
N GLU A 481 21.72 7.73 27.21
CA GLU A 481 22.38 6.74 26.35
C GLU A 481 22.90 7.34 25.03
N LEU A 482 22.56 8.59 24.70
CA LEU A 482 22.99 9.23 23.45
C LEU A 482 24.53 9.25 23.34
N GLY A 483 25.08 8.75 22.24
CA GLY A 483 26.54 8.69 22.02
C GLY A 483 27.33 7.83 23.02
N SER A 484 26.66 7.03 23.86
CA SER A 484 27.29 6.15 24.85
C SER A 484 28.05 4.98 24.22
N ARG A 485 27.70 4.62 22.98
CA ARG A 485 28.28 3.52 22.21
C ARG A 485 29.16 4.06 21.10
N PRO A 486 30.25 3.34 20.73
CA PRO A 486 31.15 3.74 19.67
C PRO A 486 30.45 3.97 18.31
#